data_AF-A0A7W1A1P0-F1
#
_entry.id   AF-A0A7W1A1P0-F1
#
_cell.length_a   1.000
_cell.length_b   1.000
_cell.length_c   1.000
_cell.angle_alpha   90.00
_cell.angle_beta   90.00
_cell.angle_gamma   90.00
#
_symmetry.space_group_name_H-M   'P 1'
#
loop_
_entity.id
_entity.type
_entity.pdbx_description
1 polymer ?
#
loop_
_entity_poly.entity_id
_entity_poly.type
_entity_poly.pdbx_seq_one_letter_code
_entity_poly.pdbx_strand_id
1 'polypeptide(L)'
;MRILVLVSALLSAGWDYVEHVSLGTESYRKACDVLRAEIGTEGEPALRIRLGIACDNLHVSAQLYGQATALAGDRFGGPADFLSTRAGWKASSRKQYYALALGNSTHFHPYATREWWRYHSQAVGTALDASKKIGLDAVNGLQLALFEAAFADHFLHDAYSAGHMGFNRSASSAAASLVYHDQWNDKGRVVRDRAGRSWKTYGDGHLDSAKNADGRTHAVRVATLSIEGVLRAFVVGTRNPDYELEIWRALPFVIDAPELQSLTDRILGVGEADEDTSALHPLEAINWPARKDRVIDFTVLLTGPLRSEQPTTALLVGYYISLPRISAPLHIGAGITLPNGSRGVHFAGEVGFTAQLGLTNDGLLDHHLSAGALWDVRYETLAGSIWGGYLLNVELGRNVIQLQIAPAFVAPAREFGFTASLGFARVLSAAGGGVR
;
A
#
# COMPACT_ATOMS: atom_id res chain seq x y z
N MET A 1 2.88 -28.25 -20.30
CA MET A 1 2.36 -27.25 -21.26
C MET A 1 1.32 -26.37 -20.56
N ARG A 2 1.74 -25.23 -19.99
CA ARG A 2 0.91 -24.25 -19.23
C ARG A 2 1.36 -22.81 -19.54
N ILE A 3 1.69 -22.52 -20.81
CA ILE A 3 2.27 -21.23 -21.23
C ILE A 3 1.19 -20.20 -21.63
N LEU A 4 -0.07 -20.61 -21.80
CA LEU A 4 -1.13 -19.78 -22.39
C LEU A 4 -1.67 -18.64 -21.50
N VAL A 5 -1.18 -18.48 -20.28
CA VAL A 5 -1.75 -17.53 -19.28
C VAL A 5 -1.20 -16.10 -19.40
N LEU A 6 -0.08 -15.89 -20.11
CA LEU A 6 0.70 -14.65 -19.99
C LEU A 6 0.35 -13.51 -20.95
N VAL A 7 -0.45 -13.75 -22.00
CA VAL A 7 -0.67 -12.74 -23.06
C VAL A 7 -1.68 -11.65 -22.67
N SER A 8 -2.52 -11.85 -21.64
CA SER A 8 -3.66 -10.96 -21.32
C SER A 8 -3.42 -9.94 -20.19
N ALA A 9 -2.20 -9.75 -19.69
CA ALA A 9 -1.90 -8.92 -18.51
C ALA A 9 -1.45 -7.47 -18.79
N LEU A 10 -1.34 -7.03 -20.05
CA LEU A 10 -0.66 -5.80 -20.47
C LEU A 10 -1.31 -4.43 -20.13
N LEU A 11 -2.19 -4.32 -19.12
CA LEU A 11 -2.94 -3.05 -18.87
C LEU A 11 -3.16 -2.69 -17.38
N SER A 12 -2.18 -2.86 -16.48
CA SER A 12 -2.25 -2.24 -15.12
C SER A 12 -1.02 -1.41 -14.77
N ALA A 13 -1.28 -0.20 -14.26
CA ALA A 13 -0.30 0.81 -13.88
C ALA A 13 -0.16 0.88 -12.35
N GLY A 14 1.05 0.59 -11.90
CA GLY A 14 1.61 0.62 -10.55
C GLY A 14 2.96 -0.09 -10.73
N TRP A 15 4.09 0.61 -10.57
CA TRP A 15 5.37 0.31 -11.24
C TRP A 15 5.15 -0.40 -12.57
N ASP A 16 4.73 0.37 -13.60
CA ASP A 16 4.15 -0.11 -14.87
C ASP A 16 4.70 -1.51 -15.19
N TYR A 17 3.86 -2.53 -15.19
CA TYR A 17 4.18 -3.96 -15.36
C TYR A 17 5.45 -4.24 -16.19
N VAL A 18 5.67 -3.45 -17.24
CA VAL A 18 6.88 -3.32 -18.05
C VAL A 18 8.20 -3.15 -17.27
N GLU A 19 8.30 -2.29 -16.27
CA GLU A 19 9.50 -2.00 -15.48
C GLU A 19 9.95 -3.21 -14.64
N HIS A 20 9.02 -3.87 -13.93
CA HIS A 20 9.32 -5.14 -13.26
C HIS A 20 9.73 -6.23 -14.25
N VAL A 21 9.05 -6.33 -15.40
CA VAL A 21 9.43 -7.24 -16.48
C VAL A 21 10.86 -6.96 -16.94
N SER A 22 11.19 -5.68 -17.18
CA SER A 22 12.48 -5.23 -17.67
C SER A 22 13.59 -5.56 -16.68
N LEU A 23 13.44 -5.14 -15.41
CA LEU A 23 14.40 -5.40 -14.34
C LEU A 23 14.62 -6.90 -14.12
N GLY A 24 13.55 -7.68 -13.99
CA GLY A 24 13.67 -9.12 -13.77
C GLY A 24 14.28 -9.84 -14.98
N THR A 25 13.92 -9.46 -16.19
CA THR A 25 14.52 -10.03 -17.41
C THR A 25 16.01 -9.71 -17.51
N GLU A 26 16.40 -8.45 -17.27
CA GLU A 26 17.80 -8.03 -17.32
C GLU A 26 18.64 -8.68 -16.22
N SER A 27 18.13 -8.69 -14.98
CA SER A 27 18.82 -9.27 -13.83
C SER A 27 19.08 -10.77 -14.00
N TYR A 28 18.08 -11.51 -14.48
CA TYR A 28 18.22 -12.94 -14.76
C TYR A 28 19.29 -13.21 -15.81
N ARG A 29 19.32 -12.42 -16.89
CA ARG A 29 20.35 -12.56 -17.94
C ARG A 29 21.75 -12.36 -17.39
N LYS A 30 21.95 -11.26 -16.67
CA LYS A 30 23.25 -10.94 -16.06
C LYS A 30 23.70 -12.01 -15.07
N ALA A 31 22.79 -12.53 -14.25
CA ALA A 31 23.11 -13.60 -13.31
C ALA A 31 23.55 -14.89 -14.02
N CYS A 32 22.88 -15.28 -15.10
CA CYS A 32 23.30 -16.42 -15.93
C CYS A 32 24.65 -16.20 -16.61
N ASP A 33 24.95 -14.98 -17.06
CA ASP A 33 26.24 -14.65 -17.67
C ASP A 33 27.39 -14.75 -16.66
N VAL A 34 27.18 -14.28 -15.42
CA VAL A 34 28.13 -14.45 -14.30
C VAL A 34 28.39 -15.93 -14.01
N LEU A 35 27.33 -16.74 -13.87
CA LEU A 35 27.46 -18.16 -13.56
C LEU A 35 28.16 -18.95 -14.69
N ARG A 36 27.88 -18.61 -15.95
CA ARG A 36 28.56 -19.22 -17.10
C ARG A 36 30.05 -18.90 -17.11
N ALA A 37 30.40 -17.65 -16.84
CA ALA A 37 31.79 -17.22 -16.80
C ALA A 37 32.57 -17.93 -15.68
N GLU A 38 31.95 -18.12 -14.51
CA GLU A 38 32.58 -18.78 -13.37
C GLU A 38 32.74 -20.29 -13.54
N ILE A 39 31.71 -20.99 -14.01
CA ILE A 39 31.73 -22.46 -14.15
C ILE A 39 32.58 -22.89 -15.35
N GLY A 40 32.60 -22.07 -16.41
CA GLY A 40 33.35 -22.33 -17.62
C GLY A 40 32.90 -23.60 -18.36
N THR A 41 33.62 -23.94 -19.43
CA THR A 41 33.35 -25.14 -20.24
C THR A 41 33.91 -26.43 -19.63
N GLU A 42 34.90 -26.29 -18.75
CA GLU A 42 35.64 -27.39 -18.11
C GLU A 42 35.11 -27.77 -16.72
N GLY A 43 34.05 -27.12 -16.26
CA GLY A 43 33.43 -27.40 -14.96
C GLY A 43 32.89 -28.83 -14.82
N GLU A 44 32.72 -29.28 -13.58
CA GLU A 44 32.20 -30.60 -13.22
C GLU A 44 30.90 -30.91 -14.01
N PRO A 45 30.74 -32.12 -14.58
CA PRO A 45 29.57 -32.47 -15.39
C PRO A 45 28.22 -32.19 -14.71
N ALA A 46 28.11 -32.44 -13.40
CA ALA A 46 26.89 -32.17 -12.63
C ALA A 46 26.55 -30.66 -12.59
N LEU A 47 27.56 -29.80 -12.40
CA LEU A 47 27.39 -28.34 -12.41
C LEU A 47 26.91 -27.87 -13.79
N ARG A 48 27.51 -28.39 -14.87
CA ARG A 48 27.13 -28.02 -16.24
C ARG A 48 25.70 -28.43 -16.58
N ILE A 49 25.24 -29.60 -16.13
CA ILE A 49 23.85 -30.03 -16.32
C ILE A 49 22.88 -29.07 -15.61
N ARG A 50 23.16 -28.72 -14.35
CA ARG A 50 22.29 -27.79 -13.59
C ARG A 50 22.35 -26.38 -14.18
N LEU A 51 23.52 -25.92 -14.60
CA LEU A 51 23.67 -24.66 -15.32
C LEU A 51 22.85 -24.66 -16.62
N GLY A 52 22.84 -25.77 -17.35
CA GLY A 52 22.03 -25.90 -18.56
C GLY A 52 20.53 -25.82 -18.29
N ILE A 53 20.06 -26.51 -17.24
CA ILE A 53 18.66 -26.41 -16.78
C ILE A 53 18.26 -24.96 -16.47
N ALA A 54 19.14 -24.22 -15.78
CA ALA A 54 18.87 -22.82 -15.43
C ALA A 54 18.96 -21.87 -16.63
N CYS A 55 20.03 -21.96 -17.41
CA CYS A 55 20.44 -20.87 -18.29
C CYS A 55 20.37 -21.18 -19.79
N ASP A 56 20.25 -22.43 -20.27
CA ASP A 56 20.32 -22.72 -21.71
C ASP A 56 19.16 -22.10 -22.51
N ASN A 57 17.97 -22.01 -21.91
CA ASN A 57 16.82 -21.31 -22.50
C ASN A 57 16.77 -19.83 -22.09
N LEU A 58 17.94 -19.16 -22.02
CA LEU A 58 18.12 -17.85 -21.41
C LEU A 58 17.04 -16.83 -21.77
N HIS A 59 16.73 -16.70 -23.06
CA HIS A 59 15.77 -15.71 -23.53
C HIS A 59 14.38 -15.94 -22.94
N VAL A 60 13.90 -17.18 -22.97
CA VAL A 60 12.57 -17.57 -22.48
C VAL A 60 12.53 -17.53 -20.95
N SER A 61 13.53 -18.11 -20.29
CA SER A 61 13.59 -18.14 -18.82
C SER A 61 13.64 -16.74 -18.23
N ALA A 62 14.46 -15.85 -18.79
CA ALA A 62 14.55 -14.46 -18.33
C ALA A 62 13.24 -13.70 -18.54
N GLN A 63 12.59 -13.85 -19.70
CA GLN A 63 11.31 -13.20 -19.97
C GLN A 63 10.21 -13.69 -19.03
N LEU A 64 10.13 -15.01 -18.81
CA LEU A 64 9.16 -15.59 -17.88
C LEU A 64 9.43 -15.15 -16.44
N TYR A 65 10.68 -15.03 -16.04
CA TYR A 65 11.07 -14.54 -14.72
C TYR A 65 10.64 -13.08 -14.54
N GLY A 66 10.95 -12.19 -15.48
CA GLY A 66 10.49 -10.80 -15.43
C GLY A 66 8.97 -10.68 -15.38
N GLN A 67 8.24 -11.46 -16.19
CA GLN A 67 6.78 -11.51 -16.14
C GLN A 67 6.24 -12.02 -14.82
N ALA A 68 6.89 -13.01 -14.20
CA ALA A 68 6.54 -13.47 -12.87
C ALA A 68 6.77 -12.36 -11.84
N THR A 69 7.89 -11.65 -11.90
CA THR A 69 8.20 -10.54 -10.99
C THR A 69 7.15 -9.42 -11.08
N ALA A 70 6.63 -9.14 -12.27
CA ALA A 70 5.57 -8.14 -12.47
C ALA A 70 4.17 -8.61 -12.05
N LEU A 71 3.93 -9.92 -11.90
CA LEU A 71 2.66 -10.46 -11.43
C LEU A 71 2.63 -10.70 -9.92
N ALA A 72 3.80 -10.95 -9.32
CA ALA A 72 3.96 -11.09 -7.89
C ALA A 72 3.57 -9.79 -7.17
N GLY A 73 3.03 -9.90 -5.94
CA GLY A 73 2.63 -8.74 -5.13
C GLY A 73 1.35 -8.04 -5.60
N ASP A 74 1.28 -7.70 -6.89
CA ASP A 74 0.20 -6.91 -7.48
C ASP A 74 -1.01 -7.72 -7.91
N ARG A 75 -0.78 -8.94 -8.43
CA ARG A 75 -1.86 -9.82 -8.91
C ARG A 75 -1.96 -11.09 -8.09
N PHE A 76 -0.84 -11.57 -7.58
CA PHE A 76 -0.73 -12.80 -6.82
C PHE A 76 -0.40 -12.51 -5.36
N GLY A 77 -1.07 -13.22 -4.44
CA GLY A 77 -0.84 -13.07 -3.00
C GLY A 77 0.30 -13.94 -2.46
N GLY A 78 0.82 -14.86 -3.28
CA GLY A 78 2.01 -15.66 -2.94
C GLY A 78 2.45 -16.58 -4.07
N PRO A 79 3.63 -17.21 -3.98
CA PRO A 79 4.22 -18.02 -5.04
C PRO A 79 3.33 -19.18 -5.52
N ALA A 80 2.52 -19.76 -4.62
CA ALA A 80 1.58 -20.83 -4.95
C ALA A 80 0.53 -20.42 -6.00
N ASP A 81 0.26 -19.12 -6.15
CA ASP A 81 -0.69 -18.62 -7.15
C ASP A 81 -0.23 -18.85 -8.59
N PHE A 82 1.09 -18.90 -8.84
CA PHE A 82 1.64 -19.26 -10.16
C PHE A 82 1.29 -20.69 -10.57
N LEU A 83 1.16 -21.59 -9.59
CA LEU A 83 0.88 -23.00 -9.81
C LEU A 83 -0.63 -23.32 -9.79
N SER A 84 -1.44 -22.35 -9.36
CA SER A 84 -2.89 -22.48 -9.25
C SER A 84 -3.56 -22.64 -10.61
N THR A 85 -4.62 -23.45 -10.66
CA THR A 85 -5.53 -23.50 -11.83
C THR A 85 -6.24 -22.16 -12.08
N ARG A 86 -6.24 -21.26 -11.10
CA ARG A 86 -6.82 -19.91 -11.20
C ARG A 86 -5.79 -18.83 -11.54
N ALA A 87 -4.53 -19.18 -11.80
CA ALA A 87 -3.46 -18.22 -12.08
C ALA A 87 -3.85 -17.21 -13.16
N GLY A 88 -4.41 -17.66 -14.28
CA GLY A 88 -4.78 -16.75 -15.38
C GLY A 88 -5.97 -15.84 -15.08
N TRP A 89 -6.93 -16.31 -14.27
CA TRP A 89 -7.98 -15.42 -13.78
C TRP A 89 -7.41 -14.37 -12.82
N LYS A 90 -6.55 -14.76 -11.88
CA LYS A 90 -5.91 -13.82 -10.94
C LYS A 90 -5.07 -12.77 -11.67
N ALA A 91 -4.27 -13.19 -12.65
CA ALA A 91 -3.41 -12.31 -13.44
C ALA A 91 -4.21 -11.26 -14.23
N SER A 92 -5.36 -11.64 -14.77
CA SER A 92 -6.22 -10.74 -15.57
C SER A 92 -7.27 -9.97 -14.74
N SER A 93 -7.53 -10.37 -13.49
CA SER A 93 -8.59 -9.80 -12.66
C SER A 93 -8.23 -8.41 -12.12
N ARG A 94 -8.89 -7.37 -12.64
CA ARG A 94 -8.82 -6.00 -12.08
C ARG A 94 -9.31 -5.94 -10.64
N LYS A 95 -10.34 -6.74 -10.30
CA LYS A 95 -10.87 -6.80 -8.93
C LYS A 95 -9.79 -7.29 -7.96
N GLN A 96 -9.07 -8.34 -8.34
CA GLN A 96 -7.98 -8.87 -7.51
C GLN A 96 -6.85 -7.86 -7.36
N TYR A 97 -6.46 -7.22 -8.46
CA TYR A 97 -5.46 -6.17 -8.46
C TYR A 97 -5.81 -5.05 -7.48
N TYR A 98 -7.02 -4.46 -7.59
CA TYR A 98 -7.42 -3.39 -6.67
C TYR A 98 -7.53 -3.86 -5.23
N ALA A 99 -8.00 -5.09 -4.99
CA ALA A 99 -8.07 -5.65 -3.64
C ALA A 99 -6.67 -5.74 -3.01
N LEU A 100 -5.66 -6.19 -3.77
CA LEU A 100 -4.27 -6.23 -3.32
C LEU A 100 -3.71 -4.80 -3.14
N ALA A 101 -3.82 -3.92 -4.13
CA ALA A 101 -3.30 -2.55 -4.04
C ALA A 101 -3.88 -1.74 -2.85
N LEU A 102 -5.12 -2.04 -2.44
CA LEU A 102 -5.74 -1.41 -1.27
C LEU A 102 -5.19 -1.91 0.07
N GLY A 103 -4.86 -3.20 0.17
CA GLY A 103 -4.45 -3.85 1.42
C GLY A 103 -2.95 -4.05 1.61
N ASN A 104 -2.16 -3.99 0.53
CA ASN A 104 -0.80 -4.50 0.55
C ASN A 104 0.23 -3.47 1.06
N SER A 105 0.14 -3.15 2.34
CA SER A 105 1.08 -2.27 3.04
C SER A 105 2.53 -2.76 3.02
N THR A 106 2.76 -4.04 2.73
CA THR A 106 4.09 -4.64 2.70
C THR A 106 4.93 -4.26 1.48
N HIS A 107 4.34 -3.67 0.43
CA HIS A 107 5.07 -3.10 -0.71
C HIS A 107 5.87 -1.85 -0.36
N PHE A 108 5.62 -1.25 0.81
CA PHE A 108 6.26 0.00 1.21
C PHE A 108 7.44 -0.26 2.14
N HIS A 109 8.49 0.56 2.03
CA HIS A 109 9.61 0.53 2.96
C HIS A 109 9.14 0.88 4.39
N PRO A 110 9.60 0.19 5.45
CA PRO A 110 10.64 -0.84 5.47
C PRO A 110 10.12 -2.28 5.33
N TYR A 111 8.84 -2.50 5.04
CA TYR A 111 8.27 -3.84 4.98
C TYR A 111 8.65 -4.59 3.70
N ALA A 112 8.80 -3.88 2.58
CA ALA A 112 9.19 -4.48 1.30
C ALA A 112 10.52 -5.24 1.40
N THR A 113 11.52 -4.66 2.08
CA THR A 113 12.82 -5.34 2.29
C THR A 113 12.71 -6.57 3.19
N ARG A 114 11.75 -6.60 4.12
CA ARG A 114 11.47 -7.80 4.94
C ARG A 114 10.80 -8.90 4.14
N GLU A 115 9.84 -8.54 3.29
CA GLU A 115 9.16 -9.48 2.40
C GLU A 115 10.11 -10.05 1.35
N TRP A 116 10.97 -9.20 0.76
CA TRP A 116 12.07 -9.66 -0.10
C TRP A 116 12.88 -10.74 0.62
N TRP A 117 13.39 -10.46 1.83
CA TRP A 117 14.21 -11.43 2.56
C TRP A 117 13.49 -12.75 2.84
N ARG A 118 12.21 -12.68 3.22
CA ARG A 118 11.38 -13.85 3.52
C ARG A 118 11.25 -14.75 2.29
N TYR A 119 10.83 -14.19 1.16
CA TYR A 119 10.65 -14.97 -0.07
C TYR A 119 11.98 -15.38 -0.70
N HIS A 120 13.01 -14.54 -0.62
CA HIS A 120 14.35 -14.86 -1.14
C HIS A 120 14.97 -16.02 -0.37
N SER A 121 14.90 -16.01 0.97
CA SER A 121 15.38 -17.12 1.79
C SER A 121 14.65 -18.43 1.49
N GLN A 122 13.34 -18.36 1.24
CA GLN A 122 12.54 -19.50 0.80
C GLN A 122 13.01 -20.00 -0.56
N ALA A 123 13.18 -19.12 -1.54
CA ALA A 123 13.64 -19.43 -2.88
C ALA A 123 15.01 -20.11 -2.90
N VAL A 124 15.96 -19.60 -2.10
CA VAL A 124 17.29 -20.22 -1.93
C VAL A 124 17.16 -21.63 -1.34
N GLY A 125 16.31 -21.83 -0.33
CA GLY A 125 16.05 -23.15 0.24
C GLY A 125 15.47 -24.14 -0.79
N THR A 126 14.45 -23.72 -1.53
CA THR A 126 13.84 -24.52 -2.61
C THR A 126 14.84 -24.84 -3.72
N ALA A 127 15.70 -23.89 -4.09
CA ALA A 127 16.75 -24.08 -5.08
C ALA A 127 17.80 -25.11 -4.64
N LEU A 128 18.22 -25.08 -3.36
CA LEU A 128 19.11 -26.10 -2.77
C LEU A 128 18.48 -27.48 -2.74
N ASP A 129 17.18 -27.58 -2.47
CA ASP A 129 16.52 -28.87 -2.49
C ASP A 129 16.33 -29.39 -3.91
N ALA A 130 16.11 -28.50 -4.88
CA ALA A 130 16.09 -28.84 -6.29
C ALA A 130 17.46 -29.29 -6.82
N SER A 131 18.57 -28.73 -6.30
CA SER A 131 19.93 -29.08 -6.72
C SER A 131 20.31 -30.53 -6.42
N LYS A 132 19.62 -31.17 -5.46
CA LYS A 132 19.81 -32.56 -5.04
C LYS A 132 19.04 -33.55 -5.91
N LYS A 133 18.11 -33.06 -6.74
CA LYS A 133 17.23 -33.86 -7.59
C LYS A 133 17.82 -34.00 -8.99
N ILE A 134 17.26 -34.90 -9.79
CA ILE A 134 17.66 -35.14 -11.18
C ILE A 134 16.46 -35.09 -12.12
N GLY A 135 16.71 -34.87 -13.41
CA GLY A 135 15.67 -34.87 -14.44
C GLY A 135 14.56 -33.86 -14.18
N LEU A 136 13.31 -34.26 -14.40
CA LEU A 136 12.13 -33.39 -14.27
C LEU A 136 11.92 -32.84 -12.86
N ASP A 137 12.34 -33.57 -11.82
CA ASP A 137 12.18 -33.13 -10.44
C ASP A 137 13.09 -31.95 -10.11
N ALA A 138 14.30 -31.92 -10.68
CA ALA A 138 15.20 -30.76 -10.59
C ALA A 138 14.61 -29.54 -11.30
N VAL A 139 14.05 -29.74 -12.50
CA VAL A 139 13.42 -28.67 -13.30
C VAL A 139 12.21 -28.08 -12.57
N ASN A 140 11.30 -28.93 -12.06
CA ASN A 140 10.12 -28.50 -11.32
C ASN A 140 10.50 -27.78 -10.02
N GLY A 141 11.53 -28.27 -9.33
CA GLY A 141 12.06 -27.64 -8.12
C GLY A 141 12.65 -26.26 -8.40
N LEU A 142 13.46 -26.12 -9.45
CA LEU A 142 13.98 -24.82 -9.86
C LEU A 142 12.85 -23.87 -10.26
N GLN A 143 11.85 -24.35 -11.01
CA GLN A 143 10.72 -23.51 -11.41
C GLN A 143 9.96 -22.93 -10.21
N LEU A 144 9.74 -23.72 -9.15
CA LEU A 144 9.14 -23.22 -7.92
C LEU A 144 10.05 -22.18 -7.25
N ALA A 145 11.35 -22.45 -7.13
CA ALA A 145 12.32 -21.51 -6.58
C ALA A 145 12.34 -20.17 -7.35
N LEU A 146 12.21 -20.21 -8.68
CA LEU A 146 12.13 -19.01 -9.52
C LEU A 146 10.84 -18.21 -9.28
N PHE A 147 9.70 -18.85 -9.02
CA PHE A 147 8.47 -18.14 -8.64
C PHE A 147 8.56 -17.51 -7.25
N GLU A 148 9.21 -18.18 -6.30
CA GLU A 148 9.50 -17.60 -4.98
C GLU A 148 10.46 -16.42 -5.09
N ALA A 149 11.51 -16.55 -5.92
CA ALA A 149 12.45 -15.49 -6.18
C ALA A 149 11.82 -14.31 -6.90
N ALA A 150 10.90 -14.53 -7.85
CA ALA A 150 10.17 -13.48 -8.52
C ALA A 150 9.29 -12.68 -7.53
N PHE A 151 8.70 -13.35 -6.54
CA PHE A 151 8.01 -12.68 -5.44
C PHE A 151 8.95 -11.84 -4.60
N ALA A 152 10.12 -12.38 -4.25
CA ALA A 152 11.11 -11.63 -3.51
C ALA A 152 11.54 -10.37 -4.27
N ASP A 153 11.88 -10.52 -5.55
CA ASP A 153 12.40 -9.46 -6.39
C ASP A 153 11.35 -8.39 -6.70
N HIS A 154 10.06 -8.73 -6.67
CA HIS A 154 9.00 -7.73 -6.75
C HIS A 154 9.11 -6.72 -5.59
N PHE A 155 9.15 -7.20 -4.34
CA PHE A 155 9.33 -6.33 -3.18
C PHE A 155 10.70 -5.65 -3.16
N LEU A 156 11.72 -6.30 -3.73
CA LEU A 156 13.03 -5.68 -3.91
C LEU A 156 12.95 -4.47 -4.85
N HIS A 157 12.27 -4.60 -5.98
CA HIS A 157 12.07 -3.51 -6.94
C HIS A 157 11.30 -2.35 -6.31
N ASP A 158 10.22 -2.66 -5.57
CA ASP A 158 9.47 -1.65 -4.80
C ASP A 158 10.34 -0.93 -3.78
N ALA A 159 11.27 -1.65 -3.15
CA ALA A 159 12.22 -1.04 -2.23
C ALA A 159 13.18 -0.05 -2.91
N TYR A 160 13.26 -0.01 -4.25
CA TYR A 160 13.98 1.02 -5.02
C TYR A 160 13.05 2.11 -5.60
N SER A 161 11.74 1.94 -5.50
CA SER A 161 10.73 2.91 -5.94
C SER A 161 10.58 4.06 -4.96
N ALA A 162 10.78 5.30 -5.43
CA ALA A 162 10.65 6.48 -4.58
C ALA A 162 9.25 6.67 -3.95
N GLY A 163 8.18 6.29 -4.64
CA GLY A 163 6.80 6.36 -4.14
C GLY A 163 6.48 5.34 -3.06
N HIS A 164 7.28 4.28 -2.95
CA HIS A 164 7.14 3.22 -1.95
C HIS A 164 7.96 3.50 -0.68
N MET A 165 8.66 4.64 -0.63
CA MET A 165 9.57 5.00 0.44
C MET A 165 9.01 6.08 1.35
N GLY A 166 9.29 5.99 2.65
CA GLY A 166 9.00 7.06 3.62
C GLY A 166 7.52 7.33 3.82
N PHE A 167 6.67 6.31 3.74
CA PHE A 167 5.23 6.50 3.86
C PHE A 167 4.61 5.43 4.74
N ASN A 168 3.87 5.86 5.76
CA ASN A 168 3.12 4.93 6.60
C ASN A 168 1.79 4.57 5.91
N ARG A 169 1.84 3.51 5.06
CA ARG A 169 0.69 3.05 4.29
C ARG A 169 -0.48 2.64 5.17
N SER A 170 -0.22 1.94 6.29
CA SER A 170 -1.26 1.50 7.22
C SER A 170 -1.88 2.63 8.04
N ALA A 171 -1.28 3.82 8.05
CA ALA A 171 -1.84 5.01 8.69
C ALA A 171 -2.57 5.95 7.72
N SER A 172 -2.68 5.58 6.44
CA SER A 172 -3.10 6.49 5.39
C SER A 172 -4.22 5.93 4.53
N SER A 173 -5.10 6.82 4.05
CA SER A 173 -6.13 6.42 3.08
C SER A 173 -5.51 6.04 1.74
N ALA A 174 -6.17 5.16 0.98
CA ALA A 174 -5.73 4.78 -0.37
C ALA A 174 -5.49 5.98 -1.28
N ALA A 175 -6.36 6.99 -1.23
CA ALA A 175 -6.20 8.20 -2.04
C ALA A 175 -4.97 9.02 -1.63
N ALA A 176 -4.70 9.18 -0.33
CA ALA A 176 -3.50 9.87 0.14
C ALA A 176 -2.23 9.12 -0.24
N SER A 177 -2.26 7.79 -0.15
CA SER A 177 -1.15 6.93 -0.56
C SER A 177 -0.86 7.01 -2.04
N LEU A 178 -1.90 7.02 -2.89
CA LEU A 178 -1.73 7.16 -4.34
C LEU A 178 -1.12 8.52 -4.70
N VAL A 179 -1.64 9.62 -4.14
CA VAL A 179 -1.09 10.96 -4.40
C VAL A 179 0.37 11.06 -3.94
N TYR A 180 0.69 10.51 -2.77
CA TYR A 180 2.06 10.46 -2.27
C TYR A 180 2.96 9.65 -3.20
N HIS A 181 2.52 8.45 -3.56
CA HIS A 181 3.21 7.51 -4.43
C HIS A 181 3.57 8.18 -5.77
N ASP A 182 2.58 8.71 -6.47
CA ASP A 182 2.76 9.30 -7.80
C ASP A 182 3.67 10.53 -7.75
N GLN A 183 3.50 11.39 -6.72
CA GLN A 183 4.35 12.58 -6.57
C GLN A 183 5.81 12.23 -6.34
N TRP A 184 6.09 11.23 -5.51
CA TRP A 184 7.47 10.84 -5.20
C TRP A 184 8.10 9.98 -6.28
N ASN A 185 7.32 9.21 -7.03
CA ASN A 185 7.80 8.54 -8.23
C ASN A 185 8.36 9.54 -9.24
N ASP A 186 7.64 10.64 -9.49
CA ASP A 186 8.08 11.66 -10.44
C ASP A 186 9.24 12.53 -9.91
N LYS A 187 9.13 13.01 -8.67
CA LYS A 187 10.16 13.88 -8.06
C LYS A 187 11.46 13.14 -7.75
N GLY A 188 11.35 11.86 -7.44
CA GLY A 188 12.44 11.01 -6.96
C GLY A 188 12.86 11.35 -5.52
N ARG A 189 13.72 10.51 -4.95
CA ARG A 189 14.26 10.63 -3.59
C ARG A 189 15.75 10.38 -3.57
N VAL A 190 16.47 11.08 -2.71
CA VAL A 190 17.87 10.75 -2.44
C VAL A 190 17.88 9.64 -1.40
N VAL A 191 18.60 8.56 -1.69
CA VAL A 191 18.71 7.41 -0.80
C VAL A 191 20.17 7.07 -0.58
N ARG A 192 20.47 6.41 0.53
CA ARG A 192 21.80 5.93 0.87
C ARG A 192 21.77 4.49 1.32
N ASP A 193 22.73 3.70 0.85
CA ASP A 193 22.91 2.33 1.31
C ASP A 193 23.79 2.24 2.56
N ARG A 194 24.02 1.01 3.06
CA ARG A 194 24.85 0.81 4.26
C ARG A 194 26.34 1.03 4.03
N ALA A 195 26.78 1.08 2.77
CA ALA A 195 28.15 1.43 2.40
C ALA A 195 28.35 2.95 2.28
N GLY A 196 27.30 3.76 2.51
CA GLY A 196 27.36 5.22 2.42
C GLY A 196 27.21 5.76 1.00
N ARG A 197 27.01 4.89 -0.01
CA ARG A 197 26.77 5.32 -1.40
C ARG A 197 25.40 5.96 -1.46
N SER A 198 25.33 7.15 -2.04
CA SER A 198 24.09 7.91 -2.19
C SER A 198 23.74 8.07 -3.66
N TRP A 199 22.46 7.93 -4.00
CA TRP A 199 21.95 8.17 -5.35
C TRP A 199 20.53 8.73 -5.28
N LYS A 200 20.06 9.31 -6.39
CA LYS A 200 18.65 9.68 -6.53
C LYS A 200 17.91 8.57 -7.27
N THR A 201 16.83 8.08 -6.68
CA THR A 201 15.95 7.05 -7.27
C THR A 201 14.60 7.65 -7.61
N TYR A 202 13.95 7.12 -8.63
CA TYR A 202 12.60 7.49 -9.07
C TYR A 202 11.69 6.25 -9.01
N GLY A 203 10.42 6.40 -9.35
CA GLY A 203 9.50 5.25 -9.43
C GLY A 203 8.84 5.11 -10.79
N ASP A 204 7.54 4.77 -10.79
CA ASP A 204 6.77 4.40 -11.97
C ASP A 204 7.06 5.27 -13.20
N GLY A 205 7.36 4.61 -14.32
CA GLY A 205 7.55 5.27 -15.61
C GLY A 205 8.88 6.01 -15.74
N HIS A 206 9.80 5.82 -14.81
CA HIS A 206 11.11 6.45 -14.80
C HIS A 206 12.28 5.49 -14.76
N LEU A 207 12.09 4.16 -14.78
CA LEU A 207 13.18 3.19 -14.78
C LEU A 207 14.24 3.49 -15.85
N ASP A 208 13.82 3.65 -17.10
CA ASP A 208 14.70 3.89 -18.25
C ASP A 208 14.87 5.39 -18.57
N SER A 209 14.39 6.28 -17.69
CA SER A 209 14.58 7.72 -17.87
C SER A 209 16.03 8.12 -17.58
N ALA A 210 16.55 9.10 -18.32
CA ALA A 210 17.91 9.60 -18.10
C ALA A 210 18.11 10.15 -16.67
N LYS A 211 17.06 10.69 -16.05
CA LYS A 211 17.12 11.18 -14.66
C LYS A 211 17.33 10.07 -13.63
N ASN A 212 16.98 8.82 -13.95
CA ASN A 212 17.10 7.66 -13.06
C ASN A 212 18.26 6.73 -13.43
N ALA A 213 19.23 7.16 -14.24
CA ALA A 213 20.33 6.30 -14.70
C ALA A 213 21.11 5.65 -13.53
N ASP A 214 21.38 6.42 -12.47
CA ASP A 214 22.05 5.92 -11.26
C ASP A 214 21.14 4.98 -10.49
N GLY A 215 19.89 5.37 -10.22
CA GLY A 215 18.91 4.53 -9.54
C GLY A 215 18.68 3.18 -10.23
N ARG A 216 18.58 3.18 -11.56
CA ARG A 216 18.52 1.99 -12.40
C ARG A 216 19.75 1.11 -12.25
N THR A 217 20.95 1.71 -12.25
CA THR A 217 22.21 0.98 -12.05
C THR A 217 22.21 0.23 -10.72
N HIS A 218 21.76 0.89 -9.65
CA HIS A 218 21.64 0.28 -8.34
C HIS A 218 20.56 -0.82 -8.29
N ALA A 219 19.37 -0.55 -8.81
CA ALA A 219 18.26 -1.51 -8.82
C ALA A 219 18.62 -2.78 -9.61
N VAL A 220 19.16 -2.63 -10.83
CA VAL A 220 19.59 -3.78 -11.67
C VAL A 220 20.69 -4.57 -10.98
N ARG A 221 21.70 -3.91 -10.39
CA ARG A 221 22.79 -4.60 -9.69
C ARG A 221 22.24 -5.47 -8.56
N VAL A 222 21.35 -4.92 -7.75
CA VAL A 222 20.84 -5.64 -6.57
C VAL A 222 19.83 -6.72 -6.94
N ALA A 223 18.97 -6.49 -7.93
CA ALA A 223 18.13 -7.53 -8.51
C ALA A 223 18.98 -8.67 -9.11
N THR A 224 20.10 -8.34 -9.79
CA THR A 224 21.03 -9.34 -10.33
C THR A 224 21.61 -10.21 -9.22
N LEU A 225 22.11 -9.60 -8.14
CA LEU A 225 22.63 -10.33 -6.99
C LEU A 225 21.57 -11.23 -6.34
N SER A 226 20.32 -10.76 -6.25
CA SER A 226 19.20 -11.53 -5.69
C SER A 226 18.92 -12.79 -6.50
N ILE A 227 18.67 -12.68 -7.81
CA ILE A 227 18.41 -13.87 -8.62
C ILE A 227 19.65 -14.75 -8.79
N GLU A 228 20.85 -14.17 -8.84
CA GLU A 228 22.10 -14.93 -8.86
C GLU A 228 22.24 -15.84 -7.62
N GLY A 229 21.93 -15.34 -6.42
CA GLY A 229 21.98 -16.16 -5.20
C GLY A 229 21.12 -17.43 -5.29
N VAL A 230 19.92 -17.32 -5.87
CA VAL A 230 18.99 -18.45 -6.09
C VAL A 230 19.52 -19.39 -7.16
N LEU A 231 19.96 -18.86 -8.30
CA LEU A 231 20.52 -19.66 -9.39
C LEU A 231 21.79 -20.41 -8.95
N ARG A 232 22.68 -19.74 -8.22
CA ARG A 232 23.89 -20.33 -7.65
C ARG A 232 23.57 -21.44 -6.65
N ALA A 233 22.60 -21.22 -5.77
CA ALA A 233 22.13 -22.24 -4.84
C ALA A 233 21.68 -23.51 -5.58
N PHE A 234 20.96 -23.37 -6.71
CA PHE A 234 20.59 -24.50 -7.55
C PHE A 234 21.78 -25.13 -8.27
N VAL A 235 22.61 -24.31 -8.94
CA VAL A 235 23.66 -24.81 -9.84
C VAL A 235 24.84 -25.39 -9.08
N VAL A 236 25.31 -24.73 -8.02
CA VAL A 236 26.43 -25.18 -7.19
C VAL A 236 25.95 -26.15 -6.10
N GLY A 237 24.73 -25.99 -5.61
CA GLY A 237 24.19 -26.81 -4.52
C GLY A 237 24.62 -26.34 -3.13
N THR A 238 25.05 -25.08 -3.00
CA THR A 238 25.48 -24.47 -1.73
C THR A 238 24.93 -23.05 -1.60
N ARG A 239 24.54 -22.65 -0.38
CA ARG A 239 24.16 -21.27 -0.05
C ARG A 239 25.40 -20.46 0.28
N ASN A 240 25.44 -19.21 -0.18
CA ASN A 240 26.51 -18.27 0.14
C ASN A 240 25.94 -17.07 0.92
N PRO A 241 26.10 -17.04 2.26
CA PRO A 241 25.62 -15.93 3.10
C PRO A 241 26.24 -14.58 2.76
N ASP A 242 27.46 -14.55 2.20
CA ASP A 242 28.12 -13.28 1.88
C ASP A 242 27.43 -12.55 0.73
N TYR A 243 26.88 -13.29 -0.25
CA TYR A 243 26.06 -12.71 -1.33
C TYR A 243 24.79 -12.08 -0.78
N GLU A 244 24.08 -12.77 0.11
CA GLU A 244 22.87 -12.26 0.75
C GLU A 244 23.17 -11.00 1.58
N LEU A 245 24.31 -10.98 2.26
CA LEU A 245 24.77 -9.80 2.99
C LEU A 245 25.13 -8.64 2.06
N GLU A 246 25.68 -8.91 0.87
CA GLU A 246 25.94 -7.87 -0.13
C GLU A 246 24.65 -7.19 -0.60
N ILE A 247 23.58 -7.96 -0.81
CA ILE A 247 22.27 -7.42 -1.15
C ILE A 247 21.78 -6.49 -0.02
N TRP A 248 21.79 -6.96 1.23
CA TRP A 248 21.43 -6.15 2.39
C TRP A 248 22.23 -4.85 2.52
N ARG A 249 23.51 -4.88 2.16
CA ARG A 249 24.38 -3.71 2.20
C ARG A 249 24.07 -2.70 1.09
N ALA A 250 23.51 -3.16 -0.02
CA ALA A 250 23.21 -2.34 -1.19
C ALA A 250 21.79 -1.77 -1.21
N LEU A 251 20.88 -2.30 -0.37
CA LEU A 251 19.53 -1.77 -0.20
C LEU A 251 19.53 -0.30 0.25
N PRO A 252 18.57 0.52 -0.21
CA PRO A 252 18.40 1.89 0.27
C PRO A 252 17.92 1.85 1.73
N PHE A 253 18.77 2.26 2.66
CA PHE A 253 18.51 2.20 4.09
C PHE A 253 18.15 3.55 4.69
N VAL A 254 18.77 4.62 4.18
CA VAL A 254 18.43 6.01 4.51
C VAL A 254 17.67 6.61 3.33
N ILE A 255 16.58 7.30 3.62
CA ILE A 255 15.71 7.94 2.64
C ILE A 255 15.63 9.42 3.00
N ASP A 256 16.27 10.26 2.19
CA ASP A 256 16.28 11.70 2.34
C ASP A 256 15.24 12.33 1.39
N ALA A 257 14.42 13.24 1.93
CA ALA A 257 13.41 13.99 1.19
C ALA A 257 13.61 15.50 1.40
N PRO A 258 14.63 16.10 0.78
CA PRO A 258 15.03 17.48 1.05
C PRO A 258 13.92 18.48 0.72
N GLU A 259 13.04 18.20 -0.27
CA GLU A 259 11.93 19.11 -0.56
C GLU A 259 10.88 19.19 0.57
N LEU A 260 10.74 18.12 1.37
CA LEU A 260 9.81 18.06 2.51
C LEU A 260 10.27 18.92 3.68
N GLN A 261 11.58 19.02 3.93
CA GLN A 261 12.13 19.92 4.95
C GLN A 261 11.68 21.35 4.66
N SER A 262 11.89 21.85 3.43
CA SER A 262 11.46 23.20 3.05
C SER A 262 9.96 23.48 3.21
N LEU A 263 9.10 22.47 3.08
CA LEU A 263 7.65 22.60 3.26
C LEU A 263 7.28 22.56 4.75
N THR A 264 7.92 21.67 5.51
CA THR A 264 7.72 21.52 6.95
C THR A 264 8.21 22.76 7.68
N ASP A 265 9.37 23.28 7.32
CA ASP A 265 9.95 24.51 7.86
C ASP A 265 9.06 25.72 7.54
N ARG A 266 8.52 25.77 6.31
CA ARG A 266 7.53 26.80 5.91
C ARG A 266 6.21 26.71 6.68
N ILE A 267 5.71 25.51 6.96
CA ILE A 267 4.43 25.29 7.65
C ILE A 267 4.58 25.51 9.17
N LEU A 268 5.70 25.09 9.73
CA LEU A 268 5.98 25.17 11.17
C LEU A 268 6.63 26.51 11.58
N GLY A 269 7.01 27.36 10.62
CA GLY A 269 7.64 28.65 10.90
C GLY A 269 9.00 28.50 11.60
N VAL A 270 9.65 27.35 11.44
CA VAL A 270 11.01 27.16 11.93
C VAL A 270 11.91 27.91 10.95
N GLY A 271 12.36 29.10 11.35
CA GLY A 271 13.30 29.89 10.56
C GLY A 271 14.56 29.08 10.27
N GLU A 272 15.20 29.36 9.12
CA GLU A 272 16.42 28.72 8.62
C GLU A 272 17.34 28.30 9.77
N ALA A 273 17.25 27.03 10.15
CA ALA A 273 18.12 26.46 11.17
C ALA A 273 19.50 26.28 10.54
N ASP A 274 20.54 26.69 11.28
CA ASP A 274 21.95 26.59 10.92
C ASP A 274 22.28 25.33 10.12
N GLU A 275 23.03 25.50 9.01
CA GLU A 275 23.45 24.48 8.04
C GLU A 275 24.23 23.28 8.63
N ASP A 276 24.48 23.25 9.94
CA ASP A 276 25.29 22.23 10.62
C ASP A 276 24.45 21.11 11.29
N THR A 277 23.37 20.69 10.63
CA THR A 277 22.60 19.52 11.06
C THR A 277 22.62 18.40 10.03
N SER A 278 23.80 17.81 9.85
CA SER A 278 23.95 16.42 9.36
C SER A 278 23.38 15.37 10.35
N ALA A 279 22.51 15.79 11.27
CA ALA A 279 21.81 14.91 12.18
C ALA A 279 20.74 14.17 11.37
N LEU A 280 21.05 12.92 11.04
CA LEU A 280 20.09 11.93 10.55
C LEU A 280 18.83 11.99 11.43
N HIS A 281 17.76 12.63 10.94
CA HIS A 281 16.49 12.59 11.63
C HIS A 281 15.98 11.15 11.55
N PRO A 282 15.72 10.48 12.69
CA PRO A 282 15.10 9.17 12.68
C PRO A 282 13.78 9.24 11.91
N LEU A 283 13.44 8.14 11.23
CA LEU A 283 12.18 7.85 10.52
C LEU A 283 10.88 8.19 11.28
N GLU A 284 10.95 8.69 12.51
CA GLU A 284 9.84 9.11 13.36
C GLU A 284 9.11 10.36 12.81
N ALA A 285 9.80 11.31 12.17
CA ALA A 285 9.15 12.49 11.58
C ALA A 285 8.29 12.16 10.34
N ILE A 286 8.47 10.97 9.77
CA ILE A 286 7.78 10.51 8.57
C ILE A 286 6.50 9.70 8.89
N ASN A 287 6.23 9.45 10.18
CA ASN A 287 5.01 8.80 10.67
C ASN A 287 3.84 9.77 10.92
N TRP A 288 3.88 10.98 10.35
CA TRP A 288 2.74 11.89 10.46
C TRP A 288 1.61 11.36 9.57
N PRO A 289 0.42 11.07 10.14
CA PRO A 289 -0.71 10.65 9.33
C PRO A 289 -1.01 11.73 8.29
N ALA A 290 -1.28 11.32 7.05
CA ALA A 290 -1.65 12.23 5.98
C ALA A 290 -2.82 13.11 6.43
N ARG A 291 -2.64 14.42 6.39
CA ARG A 291 -3.66 15.39 6.79
C ARG A 291 -4.78 15.40 5.74
N LYS A 292 -6.00 15.05 6.15
CA LYS A 292 -7.20 15.12 5.31
C LYS A 292 -7.69 16.58 5.28
N ASP A 293 -7.14 17.41 4.41
CA ASP A 293 -7.42 18.85 4.48
C ASP A 293 -8.77 19.24 3.84
N ARG A 294 -9.36 18.37 3.00
CA ARG A 294 -10.64 18.62 2.30
C ARG A 294 -11.38 17.32 1.99
N VAL A 295 -12.32 16.95 2.85
CA VAL A 295 -13.34 15.94 2.53
C VAL A 295 -14.68 16.65 2.53
N ILE A 296 -15.44 16.46 1.45
CA ILE A 296 -16.86 16.82 1.40
C ILE A 296 -17.62 15.55 1.77
N ASP A 297 -18.26 15.56 2.93
CA ASP A 297 -19.15 14.48 3.35
C ASP A 297 -20.59 14.87 3.08
N PHE A 298 -21.31 13.96 2.41
CA PHE A 298 -22.76 14.02 2.26
C PHE A 298 -23.39 13.15 3.32
N THR A 299 -24.20 13.73 4.21
CA THR A 299 -24.92 13.00 5.26
C THR A 299 -26.42 13.11 5.03
N VAL A 300 -27.09 11.97 4.90
CA VAL A 300 -28.56 11.88 5.05
C VAL A 300 -28.83 11.47 6.48
N LEU A 301 -29.67 12.21 7.18
CA LEU A 301 -30.09 11.86 8.54
C LEU A 301 -31.59 11.61 8.53
N LEU A 302 -32.04 10.45 9.03
CA LEU A 302 -33.45 10.22 9.34
C LEU A 302 -33.62 10.25 10.85
N THR A 303 -34.41 11.19 11.38
CA THR A 303 -34.77 11.27 12.81
C THR A 303 -36.28 11.21 12.98
N GLY A 304 -36.78 10.45 13.95
CA GLY A 304 -38.21 10.40 14.27
C GLY A 304 -38.52 9.82 15.65
N PRO A 305 -39.69 10.13 16.24
CA PRO A 305 -40.10 9.62 17.54
C PRO A 305 -40.31 8.10 17.49
N LEU A 306 -39.77 7.34 18.46
CA LEU A 306 -40.14 5.93 18.61
C LEU A 306 -41.54 5.76 19.24
N ARG A 307 -42.01 6.73 20.05
CA ARG A 307 -43.34 6.76 20.65
C ARG A 307 -43.86 8.20 20.88
N SER A 308 -45.12 8.44 20.47
CA SER A 308 -45.94 9.65 20.70
C SER A 308 -45.58 10.93 19.92
N GLU A 309 -46.50 11.90 19.96
CA GLU A 309 -46.42 13.22 19.32
C GLU A 309 -45.31 14.13 19.88
N GLN A 310 -44.66 13.73 20.98
CA GLN A 310 -43.50 14.42 21.52
C GLN A 310 -42.27 13.50 21.40
N PRO A 311 -41.34 13.78 20.46
CA PRO A 311 -40.15 12.96 20.30
C PRO A 311 -39.28 13.11 21.56
N THR A 312 -39.21 12.05 22.36
CA THR A 312 -38.23 11.90 23.46
C THR A 312 -37.08 10.98 23.09
N THR A 313 -37.21 10.25 21.98
CA THR A 313 -36.24 9.29 21.46
C THR A 313 -36.14 9.44 19.95
N ALA A 314 -34.92 9.37 19.42
CA ALA A 314 -34.64 9.44 18.00
C ALA A 314 -33.80 8.24 17.57
N LEU A 315 -34.20 7.59 16.48
CA LEU A 315 -33.31 6.74 15.70
C LEU A 315 -32.59 7.63 14.69
N LEU A 316 -31.30 7.42 14.52
CA LEU A 316 -30.47 8.08 13.54
C LEU A 316 -29.96 7.05 12.54
N VAL A 317 -30.31 7.20 11.27
CA VAL A 317 -29.67 6.42 10.20
C VAL A 317 -29.07 7.39 9.21
N GLY A 318 -27.80 7.20 8.91
CA GLY A 318 -27.13 7.99 7.90
C GLY A 318 -26.14 7.24 7.05
N TYR A 319 -25.87 7.84 5.89
CA TYR A 319 -24.94 7.33 4.91
C TYR A 319 -24.00 8.46 4.54
N TYR A 320 -22.70 8.18 4.57
CA TYR A 320 -21.67 9.16 4.23
C TYR A 320 -21.09 8.86 2.84
N ILE A 321 -21.00 9.89 2.01
CA ILE A 321 -20.20 9.85 0.78
C ILE A 321 -19.11 10.89 0.90
N SER A 322 -17.86 10.43 1.01
CA SER A 322 -16.69 11.30 0.95
C SER A 322 -16.24 11.47 -0.50
N LEU A 323 -15.93 12.71 -0.93
CA LEU A 323 -15.32 12.98 -2.24
C LEU A 323 -13.85 13.42 -2.09
N PRO A 324 -12.90 12.84 -2.86
CA PRO A 324 -13.09 11.74 -3.81
C PRO A 324 -13.54 10.42 -3.14
N ARG A 325 -14.24 9.54 -3.87
CA ARG A 325 -14.94 8.36 -3.33
C ARG A 325 -13.97 7.34 -2.73
N ILE A 326 -13.74 7.43 -1.42
CA ILE A 326 -12.78 6.59 -0.68
C ILE A 326 -13.47 5.41 0.02
N SER A 327 -14.66 5.64 0.58
CA SER A 327 -15.51 4.62 1.20
C SER A 327 -16.92 5.17 1.36
N ALA A 328 -17.85 4.29 1.69
CA ALA A 328 -19.24 4.65 1.95
C ALA A 328 -19.69 4.08 3.31
N PRO A 329 -19.36 4.75 4.42
CA PRO A 329 -19.79 4.28 5.72
C PRO A 329 -21.31 4.43 5.88
N LEU A 330 -21.92 3.38 6.45
CA LEU A 330 -23.26 3.41 7.03
C LEU A 330 -23.12 3.74 8.51
N HIS A 331 -23.89 4.71 8.94
CA HIS A 331 -24.00 5.11 10.32
C HIS A 331 -25.37 4.77 10.87
N ILE A 332 -25.38 4.13 12.03
CA ILE A 332 -26.58 3.80 12.78
C ILE A 332 -26.36 4.30 14.20
N GLY A 333 -27.10 5.33 14.58
CA GLY A 333 -27.07 5.92 15.90
C GLY A 333 -28.44 5.87 16.58
N ALA A 334 -28.43 5.91 17.90
CA ALA A 334 -29.64 6.12 18.69
C ALA A 334 -29.41 7.31 19.63
N GLY A 335 -30.43 8.13 19.80
CA GLY A 335 -30.32 9.36 20.57
C GLY A 335 -31.54 9.68 21.40
N ILE A 336 -31.35 10.61 22.33
CA ILE A 336 -32.40 11.21 23.13
C ILE A 336 -32.59 12.66 22.69
N THR A 337 -33.83 13.07 22.60
CA THR A 337 -34.21 14.45 22.32
C THR A 337 -34.72 15.09 23.60
N LEU A 338 -34.15 16.23 23.98
CA LEU A 338 -34.65 16.98 25.12
C LEU A 338 -35.83 17.84 24.67
N PRO A 339 -37.03 17.68 25.26
CA PRO A 339 -38.15 18.53 24.95
C PRO A 339 -37.83 19.96 25.39
N ASN A 340 -37.78 20.89 24.45
CA ASN A 340 -37.60 22.31 24.76
C ASN A 340 -38.96 23.00 24.73
N GLY A 341 -39.41 23.50 25.89
CA GLY A 341 -40.71 24.17 26.05
C GLY A 341 -40.78 25.58 25.45
N SER A 342 -39.76 26.03 24.72
CA SER A 342 -39.73 27.36 24.11
C SER A 342 -39.17 27.33 22.68
N ARG A 343 -39.71 28.23 21.86
CA ARG A 343 -39.62 28.31 20.40
C ARG A 343 -38.23 28.00 19.83
N GLY A 344 -38.15 26.92 19.05
CA GLY A 344 -37.32 26.87 17.85
C GLY A 344 -35.94 26.22 17.97
N VAL A 345 -35.55 25.68 19.13
CA VAL A 345 -34.30 24.91 19.26
C VAL A 345 -34.58 23.53 19.85
N HIS A 346 -34.37 22.49 19.04
CA HIS A 346 -34.38 21.09 19.49
C HIS A 346 -32.95 20.60 19.66
N PHE A 347 -32.70 19.91 20.77
CA PHE A 347 -31.43 19.25 21.03
C PHE A 347 -31.62 17.74 20.97
N ALA A 348 -30.85 17.07 20.12
CA ALA A 348 -30.69 15.63 20.14
C ALA A 348 -29.24 15.28 20.49
N GLY A 349 -29.05 14.45 21.51
CA GLY A 349 -27.76 13.80 21.77
C GLY A 349 -27.80 12.38 21.22
N GLU A 350 -26.79 11.97 20.47
CA GLU A 350 -26.71 10.63 19.88
C GLU A 350 -25.45 9.89 20.32
N VAL A 351 -25.58 8.57 20.45
CA VAL A 351 -24.46 7.63 20.45
C VAL A 351 -24.70 6.69 19.29
N GLY A 352 -23.72 6.54 18.42
CA GLY A 352 -23.89 5.72 17.24
C GLY A 352 -22.67 4.94 16.84
N PHE A 353 -22.95 4.00 15.95
CA PHE A 353 -22.02 3.07 15.39
C PHE A 353 -21.88 3.34 13.90
N THR A 354 -20.65 3.53 13.42
CA THR A 354 -20.37 3.66 11.99
C THR A 354 -19.70 2.40 11.49
N ALA A 355 -20.30 1.73 10.52
CA ALA A 355 -19.74 0.59 9.81
C ALA A 355 -19.42 0.98 8.38
N GLN A 356 -18.26 0.58 7.86
CA GLN A 356 -18.01 0.70 6.44
C GLN A 356 -18.88 -0.31 5.66
N LEU A 357 -19.73 0.14 4.72
CA LEU A 357 -20.43 -0.78 3.82
C LEU A 357 -19.46 -1.24 2.73
N GLY A 358 -18.73 -2.31 3.03
CA GLY A 358 -17.85 -3.02 2.13
C GLY A 358 -17.16 -4.18 2.85
N LEU A 359 -17.05 -5.34 2.18
CA LEU A 359 -16.13 -6.39 2.62
C LEU A 359 -14.72 -5.94 2.24
N THR A 360 -13.94 -5.44 3.19
CA THR A 360 -12.49 -5.33 3.02
C THR A 360 -11.88 -6.68 3.38
N ASN A 361 -10.91 -7.13 2.59
CA ASN A 361 -10.21 -8.41 2.83
C ASN A 361 -9.17 -8.30 3.96
N ASP A 362 -8.98 -7.12 4.56
CA ASP A 362 -7.87 -6.84 5.49
C ASP A 362 -8.25 -6.80 6.97
N GLY A 363 -9.39 -7.39 7.34
CA GLY A 363 -9.69 -7.66 8.73
C GLY A 363 -10.19 -6.47 9.55
N LEU A 364 -11.06 -6.83 10.49
CA LEU A 364 -11.63 -6.07 11.61
C LEU A 364 -12.27 -4.73 11.27
N LEU A 365 -13.60 -4.80 11.22
CA LEU A 365 -14.55 -3.74 11.58
C LEU A 365 -13.88 -2.46 12.12
N ASP A 366 -13.74 -1.46 11.26
CA ASP A 366 -13.45 -0.09 11.68
C ASP A 366 -14.70 0.41 12.42
N HIS A 367 -14.66 0.31 13.75
CA HIS A 367 -15.77 0.71 14.59
C HIS A 367 -15.53 2.14 15.09
N HIS A 368 -16.17 3.12 14.46
CA HIS A 368 -16.20 4.46 15.04
C HIS A 368 -17.35 4.53 16.06
N LEU A 369 -17.00 4.84 17.31
CA LEU A 369 -17.97 5.32 18.28
C LEU A 369 -18.16 6.81 18.02
N SER A 370 -19.35 7.23 17.60
CA SER A 370 -19.66 8.65 17.47
C SER A 370 -20.54 9.11 18.63
N ALA A 371 -20.20 10.26 19.19
CA ALA A 371 -21.07 11.02 20.07
C ALA A 371 -21.37 12.35 19.37
N GLY A 372 -22.63 12.65 19.11
CA GLY A 372 -23.03 13.83 18.34
C GLY A 372 -24.12 14.62 19.03
N ALA A 373 -24.17 15.90 18.68
CA ALA A 373 -25.27 16.79 19.03
C ALA A 373 -25.86 17.39 17.75
N LEU A 374 -27.18 17.31 17.62
CA LEU A 374 -27.95 17.98 16.59
C LEU A 374 -28.72 19.13 17.22
N TRP A 375 -28.57 20.32 16.64
CA TRP A 375 -29.34 21.52 16.97
C TRP A 375 -30.22 21.88 15.78
N ASP A 376 -31.53 21.69 15.91
CA ASP A 376 -32.49 22.18 14.91
C ASP A 376 -32.85 23.62 15.23
N VAL A 377 -32.49 24.56 14.37
CA VAL A 377 -32.83 25.97 14.48
C VAL A 377 -33.99 26.28 13.54
N ARG A 378 -35.14 26.67 14.10
CA ARG A 378 -36.32 27.11 13.36
C ARG A 378 -36.63 28.57 13.63
N TYR A 379 -36.58 29.40 12.58
CA TYR A 379 -36.91 30.81 12.64
C TYR A 379 -37.86 31.18 11.48
N GLU A 380 -39.14 31.40 11.81
CA GLU A 380 -40.24 31.79 10.91
C GLU A 380 -40.41 30.94 9.64
N THR A 381 -39.56 31.13 8.63
CA THR A 381 -39.56 30.39 7.36
C THR A 381 -38.26 29.60 7.11
N LEU A 382 -37.23 29.80 7.94
CA LEU A 382 -35.95 29.11 7.84
C LEU A 382 -35.90 27.98 8.86
N ALA A 383 -35.65 26.77 8.38
CA ALA A 383 -35.29 25.63 9.20
C ALA A 383 -33.91 25.15 8.75
N GLY A 384 -32.99 24.99 9.70
CA GLY A 384 -31.69 24.38 9.44
C GLY A 384 -31.24 23.60 10.66
N SER A 385 -30.43 22.58 10.45
CA SER A 385 -29.79 21.85 11.54
C SER A 385 -28.29 22.11 11.54
N ILE A 386 -27.73 22.25 12.73
CA ILE A 386 -26.29 22.19 12.95
C ILE A 386 -26.03 20.83 13.60
N TRP A 387 -25.15 20.04 13.00
CA TRP A 387 -24.66 18.80 13.62
C TRP A 387 -23.19 18.99 13.99
N GLY A 388 -22.85 18.62 15.22
CA GLY A 388 -21.49 18.54 15.70
C GLY A 388 -21.25 17.16 16.28
N GLY A 389 -20.39 16.37 15.63
CA GLY A 389 -20.02 15.03 16.07
C GLY A 389 -18.58 14.94 16.54
N TYR A 390 -18.35 14.13 17.56
CA TYR A 390 -17.06 13.57 17.94
C TYR A 390 -17.03 12.11 17.52
N LEU A 391 -16.16 11.74 16.58
CA LEU A 391 -15.90 10.34 16.25
C LEU A 391 -14.64 9.89 16.99
N LEU A 392 -14.77 8.90 17.87
CA LEU A 392 -13.66 8.16 18.43
C LEU A 392 -13.43 6.91 17.58
N ASN A 393 -12.27 6.83 16.93
CA ASN A 393 -11.81 5.56 16.39
C ASN A 393 -11.14 4.77 17.53
N VAL A 394 -11.63 3.56 17.83
CA VAL A 394 -10.98 2.62 18.74
C VAL A 394 -10.39 1.49 17.90
N GLU A 395 -9.44 1.85 17.05
CA GLU A 395 -8.49 0.90 16.49
C GLU A 395 -7.33 0.84 17.49
N LEU A 396 -6.93 -0.36 17.93
CA LEU A 396 -5.86 -0.56 18.92
C LEU A 396 -4.64 0.35 18.61
N GLY A 397 -4.52 1.46 19.36
CA GLY A 397 -3.35 2.35 19.33
C GLY A 397 -3.49 3.72 18.63
N ARG A 398 -4.65 4.13 18.09
CA ARG A 398 -4.77 5.46 17.43
C ARG A 398 -6.07 6.20 17.77
N ASN A 399 -5.95 7.43 18.30
CA ASN A 399 -7.09 8.33 18.48
C ASN A 399 -7.19 9.26 17.26
N VAL A 400 -8.35 9.30 16.60
CA VAL A 400 -8.66 10.32 15.60
C VAL A 400 -9.75 11.20 16.18
N ILE A 401 -9.55 12.52 16.19
CA ILE A 401 -10.59 13.49 16.53
C ILE A 401 -11.05 14.13 15.22
N GLN A 402 -12.31 13.92 14.85
CA GLN A 402 -12.93 14.50 13.67
C GLN A 402 -14.05 15.43 14.11
N LEU A 403 -13.91 16.72 13.79
CA LEU A 403 -14.99 17.71 13.93
C LEU A 403 -15.59 17.98 12.55
N GLN A 404 -16.89 17.72 12.44
CA GLN A 404 -17.69 18.00 11.25
C GLN A 404 -18.68 19.11 11.59
N ILE A 405 -18.73 20.15 10.75
CA ILE A 405 -19.71 21.23 10.83
C ILE A 405 -20.39 21.31 9.46
N ALA A 406 -21.72 21.21 9.43
CA ALA A 406 -22.51 21.19 8.21
C ALA A 406 -23.82 21.96 8.36
N PRO A 407 -24.22 22.79 7.37
CA PRO A 407 -25.60 23.23 7.24
C PRO A 407 -26.45 22.07 6.72
N ALA A 408 -27.57 21.76 7.38
CA ALA A 408 -28.48 20.72 6.94
C ALA A 408 -29.85 21.26 6.48
N PHE A 409 -30.35 20.77 5.35
CA PHE A 409 -31.72 21.04 4.88
C PHE A 409 -32.71 20.03 5.46
N VAL A 410 -33.68 20.51 6.22
CA VAL A 410 -34.70 19.66 6.87
C VAL A 410 -35.98 19.62 6.03
N ALA A 411 -36.35 18.43 5.55
CA ALA A 411 -37.65 18.17 4.94
C ALA A 411 -38.54 17.41 5.94
N PRO A 412 -39.53 18.06 6.57
CA PRO A 412 -40.42 17.39 7.51
C PRO A 412 -41.43 16.50 6.78
N ALA A 413 -41.45 15.20 7.10
CA ALA A 413 -42.54 14.31 6.70
C ALA A 413 -43.67 14.41 7.75
N ARG A 414 -44.64 15.29 7.49
CA ARG A 414 -45.74 15.59 8.45
C ARG A 414 -46.54 14.36 8.87
N GLU A 415 -46.58 13.30 8.05
CA GLU A 415 -47.40 12.11 8.28
C GLU A 415 -46.69 11.01 9.08
N PHE A 416 -45.36 11.00 9.12
CA PHE A 416 -44.59 9.88 9.70
C PHE A 416 -43.69 10.30 10.87
N GLY A 417 -43.65 11.59 11.21
CA GLY A 417 -42.81 12.10 12.30
C GLY A 417 -41.31 12.08 12.01
N PHE A 418 -40.92 11.79 10.76
CA PHE A 418 -39.51 11.76 10.35
C PHE A 418 -39.04 13.10 9.78
N THR A 419 -37.79 13.45 10.09
CA THR A 419 -37.06 14.53 9.46
C THR A 419 -35.90 13.94 8.65
N ALA A 420 -35.87 14.26 7.35
CA ALA A 420 -34.70 14.02 6.52
C ALA A 420 -33.82 15.27 6.53
N SER A 421 -32.55 15.15 6.91
CA SER A 421 -31.59 16.24 6.82
C SER A 421 -30.49 15.95 5.80
N LEU A 422 -30.12 16.97 5.01
CA LEU A 422 -29.02 16.88 4.05
C LEU A 422 -27.90 17.86 4.39
N GLY A 423 -26.76 17.35 4.85
CA GLY A 423 -25.61 18.16 5.29
C GLY A 423 -24.38 18.08 4.38
N PHE A 424 -23.64 19.18 4.27
CA PHE A 424 -22.28 19.23 3.73
C PHE A 424 -21.28 19.46 4.87
N ALA A 425 -20.52 18.45 5.27
CA ALA A 425 -19.53 18.63 6.33
C ALA A 425 -18.15 18.93 5.77
N ARG A 426 -17.43 19.82 6.45
CA ARG A 426 -15.97 19.96 6.31
C ARG A 426 -15.30 19.36 7.53
N VAL A 427 -14.42 18.39 7.31
CA VAL A 427 -13.59 17.78 8.35
C VAL A 427 -12.41 18.69 8.66
N LEU A 428 -12.28 19.12 9.92
CA LEU A 428 -11.12 19.88 10.41
C LEU A 428 -10.27 18.97 11.31
N SER A 429 -9.13 18.54 10.77
CA SER A 429 -8.07 17.76 11.41
C SER A 429 -8.33 16.26 11.59
N ALA A 430 -7.25 15.49 11.43
CA ALA A 430 -7.05 14.13 11.92
C ALA A 430 -5.63 14.11 12.50
N ALA A 431 -5.50 14.07 13.82
CA ALA A 431 -4.21 13.92 14.49
C ALA A 431 -4.21 12.59 15.23
N GLY A 432 -3.63 11.57 14.59
CA GLY A 432 -3.35 10.28 15.22
C GLY A 432 -1.92 10.23 15.72
N GLY A 433 -1.68 10.76 16.93
CA GLY A 433 -0.47 10.49 17.68
C GLY A 433 -0.76 9.35 18.67
N GLY A 434 -0.22 8.16 18.42
CA GLY A 434 -0.23 7.10 19.41
C GLY A 434 0.75 7.42 20.54
N VAL A 435 0.33 7.20 21.79
CA VAL A 435 1.23 7.15 22.94
C VAL A 435 2.05 5.87 22.84
N ARG A 436 3.36 5.99 23.13
CA ARG A 436 4.41 4.94 23.00
C ARG A 436 4.05 3.60 23.63
#